data_AF-A0A935C5Q8-F1
#
_entry.id   AF-A0A935C5Q8-F1
#
_cell.length_a   1.000
_cell.length_b   1.000
_cell.length_c   1.000
_cell.angle_alpha   90.00
_cell.angle_beta   90.00
_cell.angle_gamma   90.00
#
_symmetry.space_group_name_H-M   'P 1'
#
loop_
_entity.id
_entity.type
_entity.pdbx_description
1 polymer ?
#
loop_
_entity_poly.entity_id
_entity_poly.type
_entity_poly.pdbx_seq_one_letter_code
_entity_poly.pdbx_strand_id
1 'polypeptide(L)'
;MEIKITTQQILKVLQILSWLIFIGLCIEAGGIAVNTFITLVINPLGANNFWEGADLSRLYDYDSGHFFVITFTMTIVAVLKAIMFYLIVKLFTEKKLNLSQPFSLDLRRFMLQLSYLALAIGLFSYSGINYYVWLTKQGLKTADLQSLHMAGADVWLFMAVILFVIAQIVKRGIEIQSENELTV
;
A
#
# COMPACT_ATOMS: atom_id res chain seq x y z
N MET A 1 -9.49 -31.60 -24.30
CA MET A 1 -9.98 -30.22 -24.53
C MET A 1 -8.97 -29.29 -23.88
N GLU A 2 -8.11 -28.64 -24.66
CA GLU A 2 -7.16 -27.67 -24.10
C GLU A 2 -7.91 -26.39 -23.75
N ILE A 3 -7.96 -26.02 -22.48
CA ILE A 3 -8.51 -24.74 -22.04
C ILE A 3 -7.50 -23.67 -22.43
N LYS A 4 -7.70 -22.99 -23.56
CA LYS A 4 -6.91 -21.81 -23.93
C LYS A 4 -7.42 -20.59 -23.17
N ILE A 5 -6.71 -20.22 -22.10
CA ILE A 5 -6.95 -18.96 -21.38
C ILE A 5 -6.42 -17.81 -22.23
N THR A 6 -7.29 -16.85 -22.53
CA THR A 6 -6.91 -15.64 -23.29
C THR A 6 -6.38 -14.55 -22.36
N THR A 7 -5.47 -13.70 -22.85
CA THR A 7 -4.92 -12.56 -22.10
C THR A 7 -6.04 -11.63 -21.58
N GLN A 8 -7.12 -11.46 -22.35
CA GLN A 8 -8.28 -10.68 -21.93
C GLN A 8 -9.01 -11.28 -20.72
N GLN A 9 -9.10 -12.60 -20.63
CA GLN A 9 -9.68 -13.27 -19.46
C GLN A 9 -8.80 -13.07 -18.23
N ILE A 10 -7.47 -13.18 -18.37
CA ILE A 10 -6.51 -12.93 -17.27
C ILE A 10 -6.66 -11.51 -16.74
N LEU A 11 -6.70 -10.51 -17.63
CA LEU A 11 -6.84 -9.10 -17.22
C LEU A 11 -8.19 -8.84 -16.52
N LYS A 12 -9.28 -9.45 -16.96
CA LYS A 12 -10.59 -9.33 -16.27
C LYS A 12 -10.54 -9.92 -14.87
N VAL A 13 -9.91 -11.08 -14.68
CA VAL A 13 -9.75 -11.69 -13.36
C VAL A 13 -8.91 -10.78 -12.46
N LEU A 14 -7.77 -10.28 -12.95
CA LEU A 14 -6.92 -9.35 -12.21
C LEU A 14 -7.65 -8.05 -11.85
N GLN A 15 -8.51 -7.55 -12.74
CA GLN A 15 -9.33 -6.37 -12.46
C GLN A 15 -10.32 -6.62 -11.31
N ILE A 16 -11.02 -7.76 -11.29
CA ILE A 16 -11.95 -8.11 -10.21
C ILE A 16 -11.20 -8.27 -8.88
N LEU A 17 -10.05 -8.95 -8.89
CA LEU A 17 -9.22 -9.12 -7.70
C LEU A 17 -8.71 -7.76 -7.18
N SER A 18 -8.29 -6.86 -8.07
CA SER A 18 -7.83 -5.52 -7.69
C SER A 18 -8.93 -4.70 -7.03
N TRP A 19 -10.18 -4.81 -7.52
CA TRP A 19 -11.34 -4.17 -6.89
C TRP A 19 -11.62 -4.70 -5.49
N LEU A 20 -11.59 -6.02 -5.30
CA LEU A 20 -11.83 -6.63 -3.99
C LEU A 20 -10.78 -6.14 -2.97
N ILE A 21 -9.50 -6.18 -3.35
CA ILE A 21 -8.41 -5.71 -2.47
C ILE A 21 -8.54 -4.21 -2.18
N PHE A 22 -8.86 -3.40 -3.19
CA PHE A 22 -9.06 -1.96 -3.00
C PHE A 22 -10.15 -1.65 -1.98
N ILE A 23 -11.31 -2.33 -2.06
CA ILE A 23 -12.40 -2.15 -1.11
C ILE A 23 -11.97 -2.55 0.31
N GLY A 24 -11.27 -3.68 0.45
CA GLY A 24 -10.74 -4.13 1.74
C GLY A 24 -9.79 -3.10 2.38
N LEU A 25 -8.86 -2.55 1.59
CA LEU A 25 -7.93 -1.53 2.07
C LEU A 25 -8.61 -0.20 2.43
N CYS A 26 -9.69 0.18 1.73
CA CYS A 26 -10.49 1.35 2.11
C CYS A 26 -11.20 1.14 3.45
N ILE A 27 -11.71 -0.07 3.70
CA ILE A 27 -12.34 -0.43 4.98
C ILE A 27 -11.30 -0.40 6.10
N GLU A 28 -10.11 -0.95 5.88
CA GLU A 28 -8.99 -0.90 6.83
C GLU A 28 -8.58 0.54 7.16
N ALA A 29 -8.32 1.36 6.13
CA ALA A 29 -7.92 2.75 6.32
C ALA A 29 -8.99 3.58 7.05
N GLY A 30 -10.26 3.43 6.65
CA GLY A 30 -11.38 4.10 7.31
C GLY A 30 -11.57 3.63 8.75
N GLY A 31 -11.42 2.33 8.99
CA GLY A 31 -11.51 1.72 10.31
C GLY A 31 -10.47 2.23 11.29
N ILE A 32 -9.20 2.21 10.89
CA ILE A 32 -8.10 2.75 11.70
C ILE A 32 -8.29 4.24 11.97
N ALA A 33 -8.68 5.03 10.94
CA ALA A 33 -8.85 6.47 11.09
C ALA A 33 -10.02 6.83 12.04
N VAL A 34 -11.17 6.18 11.88
CA VAL A 34 -12.35 6.41 12.73
C VAL A 34 -12.09 5.95 14.16
N ASN A 35 -11.49 4.77 14.37
CA ASN A 35 -11.14 4.30 15.71
C ASN A 35 -10.10 5.19 16.39
N THR A 36 -9.14 5.73 15.64
CA THR A 36 -8.21 6.75 16.17
C THR A 36 -8.96 7.95 16.71
N PHE A 37 -9.87 8.50 15.91
CA PHE A 37 -10.65 9.68 16.28
C PHE A 37 -11.56 9.41 17.49
N ILE A 38 -12.31 8.30 17.48
CA ILE A 38 -13.19 7.92 18.59
C ILE A 38 -12.37 7.72 19.88
N THR A 39 -11.24 7.02 19.81
CA THR A 39 -10.43 6.71 20.99
C THR A 39 -9.83 7.97 21.62
N LEU A 40 -9.43 8.95 20.80
CA LEU A 40 -8.82 10.19 21.29
C LEU A 40 -9.82 11.22 21.79
N VAL A 41 -11.01 11.30 21.18
CA VAL A 41 -11.95 12.42 21.41
C VAL A 41 -13.18 12.00 22.22
N ILE A 42 -13.62 10.75 22.10
CA ILE A 42 -14.93 10.31 22.60
C ILE A 42 -14.78 9.27 23.72
N ASN A 43 -14.07 8.17 23.46
CA ASN A 43 -14.01 7.04 24.39
C ASN A 43 -12.63 6.36 24.42
N PRO A 44 -11.82 6.61 25.48
CA PRO A 44 -10.49 6.00 25.61
C PRO A 44 -10.52 4.47 25.72
N LEU A 45 -11.65 3.86 26.10
CA LEU A 45 -11.80 2.40 26.14
C LEU A 45 -11.76 1.75 24.75
N GLY A 46 -11.87 2.55 23.67
CA GLY A 46 -11.71 2.08 22.29
C GLY A 46 -10.31 1.54 21.98
N ALA A 47 -9.31 1.88 22.79
CA ALA A 47 -7.96 1.35 22.64
C ALA A 47 -7.86 -0.18 22.88
N ASN A 48 -8.73 -0.76 23.72
CA ASN A 48 -8.71 -2.20 24.02
C ASN A 48 -9.14 -3.09 22.84
N ASN A 49 -9.95 -2.55 21.93
CA ASN A 49 -10.49 -3.28 20.79
C ASN A 49 -10.47 -2.33 19.57
N PHE A 50 -9.25 -1.99 19.14
CA PHE A 50 -9.02 -0.90 18.22
C PHE A 50 -9.46 -1.24 16.78
N TRP A 51 -8.63 -1.92 15.99
CA TRP A 51 -8.98 -2.40 14.65
C TRP A 51 -8.65 -3.89 14.58
N GLU A 52 -9.55 -4.70 14.03
CA GLU A 52 -9.43 -6.17 13.96
C GLU A 52 -9.10 -6.87 15.29
N GLY A 53 -9.49 -6.27 16.43
CA GLY A 53 -9.21 -6.82 17.76
C GLY A 53 -7.82 -6.47 18.31
N ALA A 54 -7.09 -5.55 17.68
CA ALA A 54 -5.82 -5.06 18.21
C ALA A 54 -6.02 -4.35 19.56
N ASP A 55 -5.31 -4.81 20.58
CA ASP A 55 -5.27 -4.18 21.90
C ASP A 55 -4.12 -3.17 21.97
N LEU A 56 -4.47 -1.88 21.86
CA LEU A 56 -3.57 -0.74 21.98
C LEU A 56 -3.75 0.00 23.32
N SER A 57 -4.51 -0.56 24.27
CA SER A 57 -4.77 0.06 25.58
C SER A 57 -3.50 0.42 26.33
N ARG A 58 -2.53 -0.49 26.34
CA ARG A 58 -1.23 -0.28 26.99
C ARG A 58 -0.45 0.88 26.40
N LEU A 59 -0.60 1.12 25.09
CA LEU A 59 0.04 2.25 24.42
C LEU A 59 -0.66 3.57 24.79
N TYR A 60 -1.99 3.55 24.84
CA TYR A 60 -2.79 4.69 25.28
C TYR A 60 -2.53 5.06 26.75
N ASP A 61 -2.51 4.07 27.64
CA ASP A 61 -2.25 4.23 29.07
C ASP A 61 -0.82 4.69 29.36
N TYR A 62 0.13 4.32 28.50
CA TYR A 62 1.51 4.78 28.60
C TYR A 62 1.61 6.28 28.29
N ASP A 63 1.08 6.70 27.14
CA ASP A 63 0.98 8.11 26.77
C ASP A 63 0.04 8.30 25.56
N SER A 64 -0.91 9.23 25.67
CA SER A 64 -1.89 9.49 24.62
C SER A 64 -1.28 10.15 23.37
N GLY A 65 -0.16 10.86 23.52
CA GLY A 65 0.61 11.42 22.40
C GLY A 65 1.32 10.32 21.59
N HIS A 66 1.98 9.39 22.26
CA HIS A 66 2.60 8.23 21.62
C HIS A 66 1.58 7.33 20.91
N PHE A 67 0.39 7.15 21.52
CA PHE A 67 -0.74 6.50 20.87
C PHE A 67 -1.12 7.20 19.56
N PHE A 68 -1.33 8.52 19.58
CA PHE A 68 -1.67 9.27 18.38
C PHE A 68 -0.60 9.15 17.30
N VAL A 69 0.69 9.24 17.62
CA VAL A 69 1.76 9.12 16.64
C VAL A 69 1.74 7.74 15.95
N ILE A 70 1.56 6.67 16.71
CA ILE A 70 1.48 5.31 16.17
C ILE A 70 0.24 5.16 15.28
N THR A 71 -0.96 5.49 15.77
CA THR A 71 -2.19 5.28 15.00
C THR A 71 -2.30 6.20 13.78
N PHE A 72 -1.71 7.40 13.85
CA PHE A 72 -1.57 8.28 12.71
C PHE A 72 -0.64 7.67 11.64
N THR A 73 0.49 7.09 12.07
CA THR A 73 1.40 6.37 11.15
C THR A 73 0.71 5.16 10.53
N MET A 74 -0.07 4.40 11.31
CA MET A 74 -0.89 3.29 10.80
C MET A 74 -1.88 3.76 9.72
N THR A 75 -2.56 4.89 9.97
CA THR A 75 -3.51 5.48 9.02
C THR A 75 -2.81 5.90 7.73
N ILE A 76 -1.65 6.55 7.81
CA ILE A 76 -0.86 6.92 6.62
C ILE A 76 -0.52 5.67 5.79
N VAL A 77 -0.02 4.62 6.43
CA VAL A 77 0.34 3.37 5.75
C VAL A 77 -0.88 2.74 5.07
N ALA A 78 -2.02 2.65 5.76
CA ALA A 78 -3.25 2.10 5.21
C ALA A 78 -3.78 2.92 4.02
N VAL A 79 -3.79 4.25 4.13
CA VAL A 79 -4.21 5.15 3.05
C VAL A 79 -3.29 5.05 1.84
N LEU A 80 -1.97 4.98 2.03
CA LEU A 80 -1.02 4.81 0.92
C LEU A 80 -1.24 3.48 0.18
N LYS A 81 -1.51 2.37 0.91
CA LYS A 81 -1.89 1.09 0.30
C LYS A 81 -3.18 1.23 -0.52
N ALA A 82 -4.20 1.88 0.03
CA ALA A 82 -5.47 2.11 -0.67
C ALA A 82 -5.28 2.96 -1.93
N ILE A 83 -4.47 4.03 -1.88
CA ILE A 83 -4.13 4.86 -3.05
C ILE A 83 -3.42 4.02 -4.12
N MET A 84 -2.48 3.16 -3.73
CA MET A 84 -1.79 2.29 -4.68
C MET A 84 -2.77 1.37 -5.43
N PHE A 85 -3.69 0.72 -4.71
CA PHE A 85 -4.70 -0.14 -5.33
C PHE A 85 -5.75 0.64 -6.13
N TYR A 86 -6.09 1.87 -5.72
CA TYR A 86 -6.89 2.77 -6.54
C TYR A 86 -6.23 3.02 -7.91
N LEU A 87 -4.92 3.28 -7.94
CA LEU A 87 -4.21 3.46 -9.21
C LEU A 87 -4.25 2.21 -10.08
N ILE A 88 -4.09 1.02 -9.49
CA ILE A 88 -4.20 -0.26 -10.20
C ILE A 88 -5.61 -0.43 -10.80
N VAL A 89 -6.66 -0.22 -10.01
CA VAL A 89 -8.05 -0.29 -10.46
C VAL A 89 -8.34 0.74 -11.56
N LYS A 90 -7.82 1.97 -11.41
CA LYS A 90 -7.94 3.05 -12.39
C LYS A 90 -7.28 2.67 -13.72
N LEU A 91 -6.11 2.03 -13.68
CA LEU A 91 -5.41 1.56 -14.87
C LEU A 91 -6.28 0.58 -15.69
N PHE A 92 -6.91 -0.40 -15.03
CA PHE A 92 -7.81 -1.35 -15.69
C PHE A 92 -9.09 -0.69 -16.22
N THR A 93 -9.62 0.29 -15.49
CA THR A 93 -10.90 0.94 -15.82
C THR A 93 -10.77 1.93 -16.97
N GLU A 94 -9.69 2.70 -17.02
CA GLU A 94 -9.46 3.71 -18.08
C GLU A 94 -8.98 3.10 -19.40
N LYS A 95 -8.87 1.77 -19.50
CA LYS A 95 -8.32 1.04 -20.68
C LYS A 95 -6.96 1.56 -21.16
N LYS A 96 -6.19 2.21 -20.29
CA LYS A 96 -4.84 2.72 -20.60
C LYS A 96 -3.83 1.61 -20.87
N LEU A 97 -4.17 0.37 -20.51
CA LEU A 97 -3.49 -0.84 -20.99
C LEU A 97 -3.92 -1.16 -22.42
N ASN A 98 -3.44 -0.37 -23.38
CA ASN A 98 -3.53 -0.77 -24.78
C ASN A 98 -2.53 -1.91 -25.02
N LEU A 99 -2.99 -3.15 -24.97
CA LEU A 99 -2.16 -4.33 -25.24
C LEU A 99 -1.53 -4.32 -26.64
N SER A 100 -2.08 -3.54 -27.56
CA SER A 100 -1.54 -3.34 -28.91
C SER A 100 -0.25 -2.51 -28.90
N GLN A 101 -0.07 -1.65 -27.90
CA GLN A 101 1.15 -0.86 -27.69
C GLN A 101 1.59 -0.98 -26.22
N PRO A 102 2.24 -2.11 -25.87
CA PRO A 102 2.53 -2.44 -24.47
C PRO A 102 3.56 -1.54 -23.81
N PHE A 103 4.38 -0.80 -24.58
CA PHE A 103 5.35 0.16 -24.06
C PHE A 103 4.87 1.59 -24.32
N SER A 104 4.25 2.21 -23.32
CA SER A 104 3.73 3.57 -23.41
C SER A 104 4.25 4.46 -22.29
N LEU A 105 4.30 5.78 -22.53
CA LEU A 105 4.65 6.76 -21.51
C LEU A 105 3.71 6.68 -20.30
N ASP A 106 2.44 6.35 -20.51
CA ASP A 106 1.46 6.18 -19.45
C ASP A 106 1.78 4.97 -18.58
N LEU A 107 2.15 3.82 -19.16
CA LEU A 107 2.59 2.66 -18.40
C LEU A 107 3.84 2.98 -17.59
N ARG A 108 4.82 3.67 -18.19
CA ARG A 108 6.03 4.08 -17.47
C ARG A 108 5.70 4.97 -16.26
N ARG A 109 4.85 5.98 -16.44
CA ARG A 109 4.43 6.88 -15.36
C ARG A 109 3.69 6.11 -14.26
N PHE A 110 2.80 5.21 -14.64
CA PHE A 110 2.09 4.33 -13.71
C PHE A 110 3.06 3.48 -12.87
N MET A 111 4.04 2.82 -13.50
CA MET A 111 5.03 2.02 -12.79
C MET A 111 5.90 2.84 -11.83
N LEU A 112 6.28 4.07 -12.22
CA LEU A 112 7.00 4.98 -11.32
C LEU A 112 6.13 5.42 -10.14
N GLN A 113 4.86 5.73 -10.35
CA GLN A 113 3.93 6.06 -9.27
C GLN A 113 3.79 4.91 -8.27
N LEU A 114 3.64 3.67 -8.75
CA LEU A 114 3.61 2.49 -7.87
C LEU A 114 4.94 2.32 -7.12
N SER A 115 6.08 2.51 -7.78
CA SER A 115 7.41 2.44 -7.14
C SER A 115 7.55 3.46 -6.01
N TYR A 116 7.17 4.71 -6.24
CA TYR A 116 7.24 5.77 -5.23
C TYR A 116 6.27 5.53 -4.07
N LEU A 117 5.06 5.03 -4.34
CA LEU A 117 4.12 4.64 -3.30
C LEU A 117 4.65 3.46 -2.48
N ALA A 118 5.23 2.43 -3.11
CA ALA A 118 5.83 1.30 -2.41
C ALA A 118 6.99 1.76 -1.51
N LEU A 119 7.81 2.68 -2.00
CA LEU A 119 8.89 3.28 -1.22
C LEU A 119 8.33 4.02 0.00
N ALA A 120 7.33 4.87 -0.19
CA ALA A 120 6.70 5.61 0.89
C ALA A 120 6.08 4.67 1.94
N ILE A 121 5.34 3.65 1.51
CA ILE A 121 4.76 2.63 2.41
C ILE A 121 5.87 1.95 3.22
N GLY A 122 6.95 1.54 2.57
CA GLY A 122 8.08 0.90 3.23
C GLY A 122 8.76 1.81 4.27
N LEU A 123 9.00 3.08 3.94
CA LEU A 123 9.62 4.06 4.84
C LEU A 123 8.74 4.37 6.05
N PHE A 124 7.44 4.61 5.85
CA PHE A 124 6.51 4.88 6.96
C PHE A 124 6.32 3.65 7.84
N SER A 125 6.22 2.45 7.25
CA SER A 125 6.12 1.19 7.98
C SER A 125 7.37 0.93 8.83
N TYR A 126 8.56 1.09 8.24
CA TYR A 126 9.83 0.95 8.95
C TYR A 126 9.96 1.96 10.10
N SER A 127 9.62 3.22 9.84
CA SER A 127 9.69 4.28 10.84
C SER A 127 8.72 4.04 12.00
N GLY A 128 7.48 3.64 11.70
CA GLY A 128 6.46 3.32 12.70
C GLY A 128 6.86 2.14 13.59
N ILE A 129 7.39 1.06 12.99
CA ILE A 129 7.89 -0.10 13.75
C ILE A 129 9.08 0.29 14.63
N ASN A 130 10.06 1.01 14.08
CA ASN A 130 11.22 1.45 14.86
C ASN A 130 10.83 2.35 16.02
N TYR A 131 9.89 3.26 15.80
CA TYR A 131 9.35 4.12 16.84
C TYR A 131 8.67 3.31 17.94
N TYR A 132 7.86 2.32 17.57
CA TYR A 132 7.25 1.40 18.51
C TYR A 132 8.28 0.59 19.31
N VAL A 133 9.30 0.04 18.65
CA VAL A 133 10.39 -0.70 19.31
C VAL A 133 11.21 0.21 20.22
N TRP A 134 11.37 1.48 19.88
CA TRP A 134 11.99 2.45 20.77
C TRP A 134 11.14 2.67 22.04
N LEU A 135 9.81 2.76 21.91
CA LEU A 135 8.91 2.86 23.08
C LEU A 135 8.97 1.64 23.99
N THR A 136 9.06 0.42 23.42
CA THR A 136 9.17 -0.79 24.25
C THR A 136 10.47 -0.83 25.05
N LYS A 137 11.57 -0.28 24.51
CA LYS A 137 12.82 -0.10 25.25
C LYS A 137 12.73 0.93 26.39
N GLN A 138 11.79 1.87 26.31
CA GLN A 138 11.54 2.87 27.35
C GLN A 138 10.63 2.36 28.50
N GLY A 139 10.12 1.14 28.39
CA GLY A 139 9.28 0.52 29.43
C GLY A 139 7.84 0.22 29.02
N LEU A 140 7.45 0.51 27.77
CA LEU A 140 6.16 0.06 27.24
C LEU A 140 6.14 -1.48 27.16
N LYS A 141 5.17 -2.11 27.82
CA LYS A 141 4.95 -3.57 27.70
C LYS A 141 4.62 -3.90 26.25
N THR A 142 5.40 -4.81 25.67
CA THR A 142 5.27 -5.25 24.28
C THR A 142 3.84 -5.72 23.99
N ALA A 143 3.21 -5.08 23.01
CA ALA A 143 2.08 -5.60 22.26
C ALA A 143 2.62 -6.33 21.01
N ASP A 144 1.74 -7.07 20.35
CA ASP A 144 2.09 -7.78 19.12
C ASP A 144 2.38 -6.77 17.99
N LEU A 145 3.55 -6.87 17.36
CA LEU A 145 3.90 -6.01 16.21
C LEU A 145 2.98 -6.25 15.01
N GLN A 146 2.41 -7.45 14.91
CA GLN A 146 1.48 -7.79 13.83
C GLN A 146 0.16 -7.00 13.96
N SER A 147 -0.26 -6.70 15.19
CA SER A 147 -1.49 -5.93 15.45
C SER A 147 -1.38 -4.45 15.08
N LEU A 148 -0.18 -3.97 14.72
CA LEU A 148 0.05 -2.61 14.26
C LEU A 148 -0.22 -2.41 12.76
N HIS A 149 -0.51 -3.47 11.98
CA HIS A 149 -0.83 -3.38 10.54
C HIS A 149 0.25 -2.67 9.66
N MET A 150 1.43 -2.44 10.24
CA MET A 150 2.62 -1.82 9.62
C MET A 150 3.70 -2.84 9.25
N ALA A 151 3.40 -4.14 9.34
CA ALA A 151 4.35 -5.20 8.98
C ALA A 151 4.68 -5.20 7.47
N GLY A 152 5.85 -5.74 7.12
CA GLY A 152 6.30 -5.92 5.74
C GLY A 152 7.04 -4.73 5.13
N ALA A 153 7.64 -3.86 5.95
CA ALA A 153 8.39 -2.70 5.48
C ALA A 153 9.50 -3.07 4.47
N ASP A 154 10.22 -4.16 4.75
CA ASP A 154 11.24 -4.76 3.88
C ASP A 154 10.66 -5.19 2.53
N VAL A 155 9.49 -5.84 2.53
CA VAL A 155 8.79 -6.27 1.31
C VAL A 155 8.39 -5.06 0.46
N TRP A 156 7.89 -3.99 1.07
CA TRP A 156 7.52 -2.77 0.37
C TRP A 156 8.71 -2.03 -0.22
N LEU A 157 9.84 -1.94 0.51
CA LEU A 157 11.08 -1.37 0.00
C LEU A 157 11.63 -2.19 -1.17
N PHE A 158 11.61 -3.52 -1.07
CA PHE A 158 12.03 -4.41 -2.14
C PHE A 158 11.14 -4.25 -3.39
N MET A 159 9.81 -4.17 -3.19
CA MET A 159 8.84 -3.92 -4.26
C MET A 159 9.10 -2.58 -4.96
N ALA A 160 9.46 -1.53 -4.20
CA ALA A 160 9.79 -0.22 -4.76
C ALA A 160 10.96 -0.31 -5.76
N VAL A 161 12.01 -1.03 -5.40
CA VAL A 161 13.19 -1.24 -6.25
C VAL A 161 12.82 -2.04 -7.50
N ILE A 162 12.07 -3.15 -7.35
CA ILE A 162 11.63 -3.96 -8.49
C ILE A 162 10.81 -3.12 -9.48
N LEU A 163 9.80 -2.40 -8.98
CA LEU A 163 8.94 -1.57 -9.83
C LEU A 163 9.72 -0.46 -10.53
N PHE A 164 10.72 0.11 -9.85
CA PHE A 164 11.62 1.10 -10.46
C PHE A 164 12.43 0.50 -11.61
N VAL A 165 13.01 -0.69 -11.41
CA VAL A 165 13.75 -1.42 -12.46
C VAL A 165 12.85 -1.71 -13.65
N ILE A 166 11.63 -2.20 -13.43
CA ILE A 166 10.68 -2.45 -14.51
C ILE A 166 10.33 -1.15 -15.24
N ALA A 167 10.16 -0.02 -14.53
CA ALA A 167 9.92 1.27 -15.15
C ALA A 167 11.07 1.72 -16.07
N GLN A 168 12.33 1.39 -15.74
CA GLN A 168 13.48 1.64 -16.62
C GLN A 168 13.48 0.72 -17.84
N ILE A 169 13.10 -0.55 -17.69
CA ILE A 169 12.95 -1.48 -18.82
C ILE A 169 11.87 -0.97 -19.78
N VAL A 170 10.71 -0.54 -19.25
CA VAL A 170 9.64 0.06 -20.07
C VAL A 170 10.13 1.31 -20.79
N LYS A 171 10.91 2.17 -20.13
CA LYS A 171 11.54 3.34 -20.77
C LYS A 171 12.37 2.93 -21.98
N ARG A 172 13.23 1.91 -21.83
CA ARG A 172 14.06 1.41 -22.93
C ARG A 172 13.22 0.80 -24.06
N GLY A 173 12.14 0.11 -23.71
CA GLY A 173 11.17 -0.43 -24.69
C GLY A 173 10.51 0.67 -25.53
N ILE A 174 10.16 1.81 -24.93
CA ILE A 174 9.61 2.98 -25.64
C ILE A 174 10.64 3.55 -26.62
N GLU A 175 11.89 3.70 -26.20
CA GLU A 175 12.99 4.21 -27.06
C GLU A 175 13.13 3.32 -28.32
N ILE A 176 13.20 2.00 -28.14
CA ILE A 176 13.33 1.05 -29.25
C ILE A 176 12.11 1.09 -30.20
N GLN A 177 10.89 1.20 -29.66
CA GLN A 177 9.70 1.33 -30.49
C GLN A 177 9.73 2.62 -31.33
N SER A 178 10.15 3.74 -30.73
CA SER A 178 10.26 5.01 -31.45
C SER A 178 11.34 5.01 -32.52
N GLU A 179 12.47 4.34 -32.28
CA GLU A 179 13.54 4.19 -33.27
C GLU A 179 13.06 3.38 -34.48
N ASN A 180 12.35 2.27 -34.26
CA ASN A 180 11.82 1.43 -35.33
C ASN A 180 10.77 2.17 -36.19
N GLU A 181 9.86 2.92 -35.58
CA GLU A 181 8.85 3.72 -36.31
C GLU A 181 9.46 4.81 -37.19
N LEU A 182 10.66 5.31 -36.85
CA LEU A 182 11.38 6.31 -37.66
C LEU A 182 12.17 5.72 -38.83
N THR A 183 12.36 4.39 -38.85
CA THR A 183 13.16 3.68 -39.88
C THR A 183 12.34 2.94 -40.92
N VAL A 184 11.01 2.85 -40.75
CA VAL A 184 10.08 2.19 -41.69
C VAL A 184 9.45 3.20 -42.63
#